data_AF-A0A1S2FD85-F1
#
_entry.id   AF-A0A1S2FD85-F1
#
_cell.length_a   1.000
_cell.length_b   1.000
_cell.length_c   1.000
_cell.angle_alpha   90.00
_cell.angle_beta   90.00
_cell.angle_gamma   90.00
#
_symmetry.space_group_name_H-M   'P 1'
#
loop_
_entity.id
_entity.type
_entity.pdbx_description
1 polymer ?
#
loop_
_entity_poly.entity_id
_entity_poly.type
_entity_poly.pdbx_seq_one_letter_code
_entity_poly.pdbx_strand_id
1 'polypeptide(L)' 'MAKYIPYTLEEAQANLIMWKQAFAACSTGKQYTIANRSLTRQDADECMRWINYFSDLIMKLTPGANRRSRTKQFVPWDT' A
#
# COMPACT_ATOMS: atom_id res chain seq x y z
N MET A 1 -18.56 13.89 -1.92
CA MET A 1 -17.17 13.97 -1.43
C MET A 1 -16.83 12.65 -0.77
N ALA A 2 -15.73 11.98 -1.14
CA ALA A 2 -15.32 10.74 -0.49
C ALA A 2 -14.89 11.03 0.95
N LYS A 3 -15.45 10.31 1.92
CA LYS A 3 -15.09 10.44 3.34
C LYS A 3 -13.68 9.88 3.54
N TYR A 4 -12.73 10.73 3.91
CA TYR A 4 -11.40 10.26 4.31
C TYR A 4 -11.53 9.54 5.66
N ILE A 5 -11.22 8.25 5.67
CA ILE A 5 -11.16 7.43 6.89
C ILE A 5 -9.68 7.31 7.23
N PRO A 6 -9.21 7.94 8.33
CA PRO A 6 -7.83 7.78 8.76
C PRO A 6 -7.59 6.34 9.22
N TYR A 7 -6.44 5.78 8.87
CA TYR A 7 -5.99 4.47 9.34
C TYR A 7 -4.97 4.63 10.46
N THR A 8 -5.10 3.79 11.50
CA THR A 8 -4.04 3.58 12.48
C THR A 8 -2.94 2.67 11.91
N LEU A 9 -1.77 2.65 12.55
CA LEU A 9 -0.64 1.84 12.10
C LEU A 9 -0.97 0.34 12.15
N GLU A 10 -1.65 -0.12 13.21
CA GLU A 10 -2.05 -1.52 13.38
C GLU A 10 -3.07 -1.95 12.32
N GLU A 11 -4.09 -1.12 12.05
CA GLU A 11 -5.08 -1.39 11.01
C GLU A 11 -4.42 -1.45 9.62
N ALA A 12 -3.48 -0.55 9.33
CA ALA A 12 -2.76 -0.56 8.06
C ALA A 12 -1.94 -1.83 7.86
N GLN A 13 -1.28 -2.33 8.91
CA GLN A 13 -0.54 -3.59 8.89
C GLN A 13 -1.46 -4.80 8.69
N ALA A 14 -2.59 -4.85 9.40
CA ALA A 14 -3.58 -5.91 9.25
C ALA A 14 -4.13 -5.98 7.81
N ASN A 15 -4.48 -4.82 7.24
CA ASN A 15 -4.92 -4.73 5.84
C ASN A 15 -3.82 -5.16 4.87
N LEU A 16 -2.57 -4.74 5.09
CA LEU A 16 -1.45 -5.16 4.23
C LEU A 16 -1.26 -6.68 4.23
N ILE A 17 -1.39 -7.34 5.38
CA ILE A 17 -1.32 -8.82 5.48
C ILE A 17 -2.46 -9.45 4.68
N MET A 18 -3.69 -8.96 4.85
CA MET A 18 -4.87 -9.44 4.13
C MET A 18 -4.67 -9.32 2.60
N TRP A 19 -4.20 -8.17 2.12
CA TRP A 19 -3.97 -7.95 0.69
C TRP A 19 -2.82 -8.79 0.12
N LYS A 20 -1.77 -9.07 0.90
CA LYS A 20 -0.72 -10.01 0.50
C LYS A 20 -1.25 -11.45 0.36
N GLN A 21 -2.11 -11.88 1.26
CA GLN A 21 -2.78 -13.18 1.17
C GLN A 21 -3.71 -13.25 -0.04
N ALA A 22 -4.48 -12.18 -0.29
CA ALA A 22 -5.32 -12.06 -1.47
C ALA A 22 -4.51 -12.12 -2.77
N PHE A 23 -3.38 -11.42 -2.84
CA PHE A 23 -2.47 -11.47 -3.99
C PHE A 23 -1.89 -12.88 -4.20
N ALA A 24 -1.47 -13.55 -3.14
CA ALA A 24 -1.01 -14.94 -3.21
C ALA A 24 -2.12 -15.86 -3.73
N ALA A 25 -3.36 -15.71 -3.24
CA ALA A 25 -4.51 -16.45 -3.75
C ALA A 25 -4.77 -16.14 -5.24
N CYS A 26 -4.67 -14.89 -5.68
CA CYS A 26 -4.84 -14.51 -7.09
C CYS A 26 -3.75 -15.08 -7.99
N SER A 27 -2.51 -15.16 -7.51
CA SER A 27 -1.37 -15.73 -8.25
C SER A 27 -1.56 -17.21 -8.60
N THR A 28 -2.37 -17.95 -7.82
CA THR A 28 -2.66 -19.36 -8.10
C THR A 28 -3.58 -19.60 -9.31
N GLY A 29 -4.10 -18.55 -9.95
CA GLY A 29 -4.74 -18.64 -11.27
C GLY A 29 -5.85 -17.62 -11.48
N LYS A 30 -5.97 -17.10 -12.72
CA LYS A 30 -6.83 -15.97 -13.09
C LYS A 30 -8.29 -16.34 -13.36
N GLN A 31 -8.58 -17.52 -13.92
CA GLN A 31 -9.94 -17.90 -14.28
C GLN A 31 -10.02 -19.42 -14.47
N TYR A 32 -10.98 -20.05 -13.80
CA TYR A 32 -11.29 -21.46 -14.02
C TYR A 32 -12.80 -21.58 -14.26
N THR A 33 -13.17 -22.11 -15.42
CA THR A 33 -14.56 -22.34 -15.79
C THR A 33 -15.02 -23.64 -15.15
N ILE A 34 -15.99 -23.58 -14.23
CA ILE A 34 -16.60 -24.78 -13.64
C ILE A 34 -17.97 -24.96 -14.28
N ALA A 35 -18.11 -26.01 -15.11
CA ALA A 35 -19.32 -26.39 -15.83
C ALA A 35 -19.88 -25.29 -16.76
N ASN A 36 -20.52 -24.25 -16.21
CA ASN A 36 -21.08 -23.08 -16.90
C ASN A 36 -20.99 -21.78 -16.05
N ARG A 37 -20.20 -21.77 -14.98
CA ARG A 37 -20.00 -20.62 -14.09
C ARG A 37 -18.55 -20.14 -14.18
N SER A 38 -18.37 -18.88 -14.57
CA SER A 38 -17.09 -18.20 -14.53
C SER A 38 -16.93 -17.50 -13.17
N LEU A 39 -15.96 -17.94 -12.36
CA LEU A 39 -15.53 -17.19 -11.18
C LEU A 39 -14.33 -16.32 -11.57
N THR A 40 -14.53 -15.01 -11.61
CA THR A 40 -13.43 -14.04 -11.80
C THR A 40 -12.80 -13.78 -10.43
N ARG A 41 -11.54 -14.20 -10.24
CA ARG A 41 -10.77 -13.80 -9.06
C ARG A 41 -10.41 -12.32 -9.19
N GLN A 42 -10.21 -11.66 -8.04
CA GLN A 42 -9.79 -10.25 -7.96
C GLN A 42 -8.59 -9.97 -8.88
N ASP A 43 -8.58 -8.79 -9.49
CA ASP A 43 -7.48 -8.40 -10.37
C ASP A 43 -6.19 -8.26 -9.56
N ALA A 44 -5.15 -8.99 -9.98
CA ALA A 44 -3.83 -8.94 -9.32
C ALA A 44 -3.27 -7.51 -9.29
N ASP A 45 -3.58 -6.70 -10.30
CA ASP A 45 -3.18 -5.30 -10.40
C ASP A 45 -3.83 -4.45 -9.32
N GLU A 46 -5.11 -4.70 -8.99
CA GLU A 46 -5.80 -3.99 -7.92
C GLU A 46 -5.22 -4.37 -6.56
N CYS A 47 -4.96 -5.66 -6.33
CA CYS A 47 -4.28 -6.12 -5.11
C CYS A 47 -2.91 -5.44 -4.94
N MET A 48 -2.12 -5.35 -6.02
CA MET A 48 -0.81 -4.70 -6.00
C MET A 48 -0.92 -3.20 -5.66
N ARG A 49 -1.94 -2.50 -6.19
CA ARG A 49 -2.20 -1.09 -5.86
C ARG A 49 -2.49 -0.91 -4.37
N TRP A 50 -3.34 -1.76 -3.79
CA TRP A 50 -3.65 -1.70 -2.36
C TRP A 50 -2.43 -2.03 -1.49
N ILE A 51 -1.63 -3.03 -1.85
CA ILE A 51 -0.37 -3.36 -1.15
C ILE A 51 0.57 -2.15 -1.14
N ASN A 52 0.77 -1.49 -2.28
CA ASN A 52 1.62 -0.30 -2.37
C ASN A 52 1.07 0.85 -1.52
N TYR A 53 -0.23 1.11 -1.59
CA TYR A 53 -0.89 2.15 -0.79
C TYR A 53 -0.68 1.95 0.72
N PHE A 54 -0.95 0.74 1.23
CA PHE A 54 -0.79 0.47 2.66
C PHE A 54 0.69 0.45 3.08
N SER A 55 1.60 0.00 2.21
CA SER A 55 3.04 0.08 2.46
C SER A 55 3.51 1.53 2.63
N ASP A 56 3.11 2.42 1.73
CA ASP A 56 3.41 3.85 1.82
C ASP A 56 2.80 4.49 3.06
N LEU A 57 1.57 4.11 3.40
CA LEU A 57 0.86 4.61 4.57
C LEU A 57 1.57 4.20 5.86
N ILE A 58 2.03 2.95 5.96
CA ILE A 58 2.85 2.47 7.09
C ILE A 58 4.17 3.23 7.16
N MET A 59 4.86 3.44 6.03
CA MET A 59 6.10 4.23 6.02
C MET A 59 5.89 5.66 6.51
N LYS A 60 4.76 6.29 6.17
CA LYS A 60 4.42 7.65 6.62
C LYS A 60 4.04 7.71 8.10
N LEU A 61 3.32 6.70 8.60
CA LEU A 61 2.91 6.62 10.00
C LEU A 61 4.06 6.16 10.92
N THR A 62 5.07 5.49 10.38
CA THR A 62 6.23 5.03 11.15
C THR A 62 7.11 6.22 11.57
N PRO A 63 7.29 6.48 12.88
CA PRO A 63 8.09 7.59 13.35
C PRO A 63 9.55 7.46 12.90
N GLY A 64 10.11 8.49 12.27
CA GLY A 64 11.54 8.55 11.92
C GLY A 64 11.91 8.08 10.51
N ALA A 65 11.02 7.42 9.78
CA ALA A 65 11.31 6.90 8.43
C ALA A 65 11.55 8.01 7.37
N ASN A 66 10.98 9.21 7.56
CA ASN A 66 11.05 10.31 6.60
C ASN A 66 11.64 11.60 7.20
N ARG A 67 12.65 11.48 8.08
CA ARG A 67 13.44 12.65 8.48
C ARG A 67 14.45 12.95 7.38
N ARG A 68 14.03 13.67 6.34
CA ARG A 68 15.00 14.41 5.50
C ARG A 68 15.74 15.35 6.44
N SER A 69 17.02 15.10 6.67
CA SER A 69 17.88 16.04 7.38
C SER A 69 17.78 17.37 6.65
N ARG A 70 17.23 18.37 7.32
CA ARG A 70 17.10 19.72 6.77
C ARG A 70 18.50 20.34 6.83
N THR A 71 19.38 19.98 5.90
CA THR A 71 20.71 20.56 5.79
C THR A 71 20.53 22.06 5.58
N LYS A 72 20.85 22.86 6.59
CA LYS A 72 20.85 24.32 6.47
C LYS A 72 22.05 24.69 5.62
N GLN A 73 21.82 25.07 4.37
CA GLN A 73 22.86 25.65 3.53
C GLN A 73 23.10 27.09 4.01
N PHE A 74 24.24 27.31 4.65
CA PHE A 74 24.74 28.66 4.93
C PHE A 74 25.56 29.10 3.72
N VAL A 75 25.09 30.14 3.03
CA VAL A 75 25.88 30.83 2.00
C VAL A 75 26.48 32.05 2.70
N PRO A 76 27.82 32.17 2.81
CA PRO A 76 28.43 33.39 3.30
C PRO A 76 28.10 34.53 2.33
N TRP A 77 27.61 35.64 2.89
CA TRP A 77 27.48 36.90 2.18
C TRP A 77 28.75 37.70 2.47
N ASP A 78 29.60 37.87 1.46
CA ASP A 78 30.77 38.72 1.56
C ASP A 78 30.33 40.20 1.42
N THR A 79 30.65 41.00 2.44
CA THR A 79 30.56 42.47 2.46
C THR A 79 31.62 43.14 1.59
#